data_AF-L0KSL5-F1
#
_entry.id   AF-L0KSL5-F1
#
_cell.length_a   1.000
_cell.length_b   1.000
_cell.length_c   1.000
_cell.angle_alpha   90.00
_cell.angle_beta   90.00
_cell.angle_gamma   90.00
#
_symmetry.space_group_name_H-M   'P 1'
#
loop_
_entity.id
_entity.type
_entity.pdbx_description
1 polymer ?
#
loop_
_entity_poly.entity_id
_entity_poly.type
_entity_poly.pdbx_seq_one_letter_code
_entity_poly.pdbx_strand_id
1 'polypeptide(L)'
;MQGFIHDERAVSMSVGFILTFTITVICMSVLIGSIFTMLDRARETAMRDEFEIHGNEIALQIANMDTAVQIMQTSGGKIRSIDYKLIMPDKIADKQYSVKISNQTSEIIFESEGRHETRVKVPYVALNTNVASGIVYSNSDNFRLYYDQDSNMIRID
;
A
#
# COMPACT_ATOMS: atom_id res chain seq x y z
N MET A 1 60.75 -17.32 -42.30
CA MET A 1 60.11 -16.85 -41.05
C MET A 1 59.12 -15.74 -41.42
N GLN A 2 57.83 -16.05 -41.56
CA GLN A 2 56.81 -15.06 -41.98
C GLN A 2 55.42 -15.36 -41.37
N GLY A 3 55.38 -15.96 -40.17
CA GLY A 3 54.13 -16.40 -39.53
C GLY A 3 53.59 -15.50 -38.42
N PHE A 4 54.40 -14.60 -37.85
CA PHE A 4 54.02 -13.87 -36.62
C PHE A 4 53.34 -12.51 -36.85
N ILE A 5 53.47 -11.89 -38.03
CA ILE A 5 52.98 -10.51 -38.26
C ILE A 5 51.46 -10.46 -38.57
N HIS A 6 50.84 -11.59 -38.92
CA HIS A 6 49.38 -11.69 -39.09
C HIS A 6 48.62 -11.98 -37.79
N ASP A 7 49.33 -12.44 -36.76
CA ASP A 7 48.73 -12.88 -35.49
C ASP A 7 48.30 -11.69 -34.61
N GLU A 8 49.11 -10.62 -34.58
CA GLU A 8 48.83 -9.44 -33.75
C GLU A 8 47.54 -8.69 -34.14
N ARG A 9 47.16 -8.68 -35.42
CA ARG A 9 45.91 -8.04 -35.88
C ARG A 9 44.67 -8.87 -35.52
N ALA A 10 44.77 -10.20 -35.62
CA ALA A 10 43.69 -11.10 -35.21
C ALA A 10 43.49 -11.08 -33.69
N VAL A 11 44.58 -11.01 -32.93
CA VAL A 11 44.57 -10.83 -31.48
C VAL A 11 43.99 -9.46 -31.10
N SER A 12 44.38 -8.38 -31.78
CA SER A 12 43.86 -7.03 -31.51
C SER A 12 42.36 -6.90 -31.77
N MET A 13 41.82 -7.48 -32.86
CA MET A 13 40.38 -7.52 -33.10
C MET A 13 39.64 -8.33 -32.03
N SER A 14 40.17 -9.49 -31.63
CA SER A 14 39.54 -10.36 -30.64
C SER A 14 39.52 -9.70 -29.25
N VAL A 15 40.62 -9.07 -28.84
CA VAL A 15 40.72 -8.32 -27.58
C VAL A 15 39.80 -7.11 -27.59
N GLY A 16 39.76 -6.35 -28.70
CA GLY A 16 38.86 -5.22 -28.86
C GLY A 16 37.38 -5.61 -28.76
N PHE A 17 37.00 -6.74 -29.37
CA PHE A 17 35.65 -7.29 -29.29
C PHE A 17 35.30 -7.77 -27.88
N ILE A 18 36.18 -8.51 -27.22
CA ILE A 18 35.94 -8.99 -25.84
C ILE A 18 35.81 -7.80 -24.89
N LEU A 19 36.63 -6.77 -25.05
CA LEU A 19 36.58 -5.57 -24.22
C LEU A 19 35.26 -4.82 -24.39
N THR A 20 34.83 -4.54 -25.63
CA THR A 20 33.55 -3.84 -25.88
C THR A 20 32.35 -4.67 -25.45
N PHE A 21 32.39 -5.99 -25.66
CA PHE A 21 31.36 -6.91 -25.17
C PHE A 21 31.26 -6.87 -23.64
N THR A 22 32.40 -6.93 -22.94
CA THR A 22 32.45 -6.87 -21.47
C THR A 22 31.88 -5.56 -20.95
N ILE A 23 32.29 -4.42 -21.53
CA ILE A 23 31.75 -3.10 -21.16
C ILE A 23 30.24 -3.06 -21.38
N THR A 24 29.75 -3.60 -22.50
CA THR A 24 28.32 -3.63 -22.84
C THR A 24 27.53 -4.45 -21.82
N VAL A 25 28.04 -5.64 -21.43
CA VAL A 25 27.39 -6.49 -20.42
C VAL A 25 27.35 -5.80 -19.04
N ILE A 26 28.44 -5.13 -18.65
CA ILE A 26 28.48 -4.38 -17.39
C ILE A 26 27.47 -3.22 -17.44
N CYS A 27 27.49 -2.42 -18.51
CA CYS A 27 26.55 -1.32 -18.69
C CYS A 27 25.10 -1.82 -18.68
N MET A 28 24.80 -2.91 -19.39
CA MET A 28 23.46 -3.51 -19.40
C MET A 28 23.03 -3.95 -18.01
N SER A 29 23.93 -4.59 -17.24
CA SER A 29 23.63 -5.03 -15.88
C SER A 29 23.29 -3.86 -14.95
N VAL A 30 24.03 -2.75 -15.06
CA VAL A 30 23.76 -1.52 -14.29
C VAL A 30 22.43 -0.87 -14.69
N LEU A 31 22.11 -0.83 -16.00
CA LEU A 31 20.85 -0.31 -16.49
C LEU A 31 19.65 -1.13 -15.98
N ILE A 32 19.73 -2.45 -16.08
CA ILE A 32 18.68 -3.36 -15.59
C ILE A 32 18.47 -3.17 -14.08
N GLY A 33 19.55 -3.11 -13.29
CA GLY A 33 19.46 -2.86 -11.85
C GLY A 33 18.80 -1.51 -11.52
N SER A 34 19.10 -0.48 -12.31
CA SER A 34 18.50 0.85 -12.17
C SER A 34 17.00 0.84 -12.46
N ILE A 35 16.58 0.13 -13.52
CA ILE A 35 15.16 -0.06 -13.86
C ILE A 35 14.41 -0.78 -12.75
N PHE A 36 14.97 -1.85 -12.18
CA PHE A 36 14.33 -2.55 -11.06
C PHE A 36 14.14 -1.65 -9.85
N THR A 37 15.16 -0.88 -9.49
CA THR A 37 15.08 0.08 -8.37
C THR A 37 14.00 1.15 -8.63
N MET A 38 13.90 1.64 -9.85
CA MET A 38 12.87 2.61 -10.23
C MET A 38 11.46 2.00 -10.19
N LEU A 39 11.31 0.75 -10.65
CA LEU A 39 10.04 0.04 -10.63
C LEU A 39 9.56 -0.23 -9.19
N ASP A 40 10.45 -0.61 -8.28
CA ASP A 40 10.10 -0.82 -6.88
C ASP A 40 9.64 0.47 -6.20
N ARG A 41 10.33 1.59 -6.45
CA ARG A 41 9.87 2.91 -5.96
C ARG A 41 8.50 3.31 -6.54
N ALA A 42 8.26 3.00 -7.81
CA ALA A 42 6.96 3.27 -8.43
C ALA A 42 5.85 2.43 -7.78
N ARG A 43 6.12 1.16 -7.44
CA ARG A 43 5.17 0.31 -6.70
C ARG A 43 4.90 0.82 -5.29
N GLU A 44 5.94 1.22 -4.55
CA GLU A 44 5.78 1.82 -3.22
C GLU A 44 4.94 3.11 -3.27
N THR A 45 5.17 3.94 -4.28
CA THR A 45 4.40 5.19 -4.48
C THR A 45 2.94 4.88 -4.79
N ALA A 46 2.67 4.00 -5.75
CA ALA A 46 1.30 3.60 -6.09
C ALA A 46 0.57 2.97 -4.90
N MET A 47 1.26 2.12 -4.13
CA MET A 47 0.70 1.53 -2.91
C MET A 47 0.35 2.58 -1.86
N ARG A 48 1.23 3.57 -1.67
CA ARG A 48 0.99 4.69 -0.76
C ARG A 48 -0.25 5.48 -1.17
N ASP A 49 -0.38 5.76 -2.45
CA ASP A 49 -1.52 6.50 -3.01
C ASP A 49 -2.83 5.71 -2.82
N GLU A 50 -2.83 4.39 -3.08
CA GLU A 50 -4.00 3.53 -2.85
C GLU A 50 -4.38 3.45 -1.36
N PHE A 51 -3.39 3.33 -0.46
CA PHE A 51 -3.65 3.36 0.98
C PHE A 51 -4.23 4.69 1.44
N GLU A 52 -3.80 5.81 0.88
CA GLU A 52 -4.34 7.13 1.19
C GLU A 52 -5.78 7.28 0.69
N ILE A 53 -6.08 6.79 -0.52
CA ILE A 53 -7.44 6.80 -1.08
C ILE A 53 -8.39 5.96 -0.21
N HIS A 54 -8.03 4.71 0.08
CA HIS A 54 -8.89 3.83 0.88
C HIS A 54 -8.99 4.28 2.34
N GLY A 55 -7.90 4.80 2.91
CA GLY A 55 -7.94 5.37 4.27
C GLY A 55 -8.82 6.60 4.36
N ASN A 56 -8.80 7.48 3.35
CA ASN A 56 -9.70 8.63 3.28
C ASN A 56 -11.16 8.19 3.09
N GLU A 57 -11.42 7.14 2.31
CA GLU A 57 -12.76 6.57 2.18
C GLU A 57 -13.28 6.05 3.53
N ILE A 58 -12.48 5.26 4.26
CA ILE A 58 -12.86 4.78 5.60
C ILE A 58 -13.09 5.95 6.55
N ALA A 59 -12.20 6.94 6.57
CA ALA A 59 -12.35 8.12 7.43
C ALA A 59 -13.64 8.90 7.13
N LEU A 60 -13.99 9.05 5.84
CA LEU A 60 -15.24 9.67 5.41
C LEU A 60 -16.45 8.86 5.88
N GLN A 61 -16.40 7.52 5.77
CA GLN A 61 -17.51 6.68 6.23
C GLN A 61 -17.68 6.71 7.74
N ILE A 62 -16.59 6.76 8.52
CA ILE A 62 -16.65 6.97 9.97
C ILE A 62 -17.35 8.31 10.29
N ALA A 63 -16.97 9.40 9.63
CA ALA A 63 -17.58 10.71 9.83
C ALA A 63 -19.07 10.74 9.44
N ASN A 64 -19.42 10.06 8.35
CA ASN A 64 -20.82 9.92 7.91
C ASN A 64 -21.65 9.13 8.93
N MET A 65 -21.11 8.02 9.46
CA MET A 65 -21.77 7.24 10.52
C MET A 65 -21.93 8.07 11.80
N ASP A 66 -20.90 8.80 12.22
CA ASP A 66 -20.97 9.67 13.40
C ASP A 66 -22.07 10.74 13.25
N THR A 67 -22.13 11.37 12.08
CA THR A 67 -23.15 12.38 11.74
C THR A 67 -24.55 11.77 11.68
N ALA A 68 -24.71 10.59 11.07
CA ALA A 68 -25.99 9.90 10.98
C ALA A 68 -26.52 9.51 12.36
N VAL A 69 -25.64 9.00 13.24
CA VAL A 69 -25.98 8.71 14.63
C VAL A 69 -26.39 10.00 15.36
N GLN A 70 -25.66 11.10 15.18
CA GLN A 70 -26.00 12.39 15.79
C GLN A 70 -27.38 12.90 15.35
N ILE A 71 -27.67 12.93 14.05
CA ILE A 71 -28.96 13.40 13.50
C ILE A 71 -30.11 12.57 14.06
N MET A 72 -29.92 11.26 14.22
CA MET A 72 -30.96 10.38 14.74
C MET A 72 -31.16 10.54 16.24
N GLN A 73 -30.08 10.70 17.01
CA GLN A 73 -30.15 11.01 18.43
C GLN A 73 -30.90 12.34 18.69
N THR A 74 -30.61 13.39 17.90
CA THR A 74 -31.30 14.69 18.04
C THR A 74 -32.77 14.63 17.60
N SER A 75 -33.11 13.76 16.66
CA SER A 75 -34.47 13.57 16.17
C SER A 75 -35.32 12.61 17.03
N GLY A 76 -34.75 12.04 18.09
CA GLY A 76 -35.42 11.04 18.95
C GLY A 76 -35.60 9.67 18.30
N GLY A 77 -34.92 9.41 17.17
CA GLY A 77 -34.91 8.13 16.49
C GLY A 77 -33.93 7.14 17.12
N LYS A 78 -34.22 5.84 17.03
CA LYS A 78 -33.30 4.76 17.44
C LYS A 78 -32.76 4.05 16.20
N ILE A 79 -31.44 4.01 16.04
CA ILE A 79 -30.76 3.20 15.03
C ILE A 79 -30.18 1.97 15.72
N ARG A 80 -30.54 0.77 15.24
CA ARG A 80 -30.00 -0.49 15.77
C ARG A 80 -28.61 -0.81 15.25
N SER A 81 -28.38 -0.63 13.95
CA SER A 81 -27.06 -0.77 13.31
C SER A 81 -26.99 0.06 12.03
N ILE A 82 -25.80 0.54 11.70
CA ILE A 82 -25.45 1.06 10.37
C ILE A 82 -24.34 0.16 9.86
N ASP A 83 -24.54 -0.44 8.69
CA ASP A 83 -23.58 -1.38 8.10
C ASP A 83 -23.09 -0.81 6.76
N TYR A 84 -21.77 -0.71 6.60
CA TYR A 84 -21.12 -0.29 5.35
C TYR A 84 -20.13 -1.35 4.90
N LYS A 85 -20.31 -1.85 3.67
CA LYS A 85 -19.39 -2.80 3.05
C LYS A 85 -18.25 -2.05 2.39
N LEU A 86 -17.03 -2.27 2.86
CA LEU A 86 -15.81 -1.76 2.24
C LEU A 86 -15.36 -2.74 1.15
N ILE A 87 -15.15 -2.22 -0.06
CA ILE A 87 -14.60 -3.00 -1.18
C ILE A 87 -13.13 -2.61 -1.29
N MET A 88 -12.26 -3.48 -0.77
CA MET A 88 -10.82 -3.32 -0.89
C MET A 88 -10.22 -4.56 -1.54
N PRO A 89 -9.19 -4.42 -2.39
CA PRO A 89 -8.58 -5.57 -3.06
C PRO A 89 -7.79 -6.43 -2.07
N ASP A 90 -7.66 -7.73 -2.33
CA ASP A 90 -6.87 -8.66 -1.49
C ASP A 90 -5.37 -8.31 -1.46
N LYS A 91 -4.90 -7.59 -2.48
CA LYS A 91 -3.51 -7.16 -2.61
C LYS A 91 -3.44 -5.80 -3.27
N ILE A 92 -2.49 -4.99 -2.81
CA ILE A 92 -2.12 -3.71 -3.41
C ILE A 92 -0.67 -3.83 -3.86
N ALA A 93 -0.38 -3.53 -5.12
CA ALA A 93 0.93 -3.74 -5.75
C ALA A 93 1.54 -5.15 -5.50
N ASP A 94 0.69 -6.19 -5.56
CA ASP A 94 1.02 -7.61 -5.27
C ASP A 94 1.56 -7.87 -3.85
N LYS A 95 1.25 -6.98 -2.89
CA LYS A 95 1.53 -7.15 -1.47
C LYS A 95 0.24 -7.23 -0.66
N GLN A 96 0.27 -8.11 0.34
CA GLN A 96 -0.73 -8.11 1.40
C GLN A 96 -0.52 -6.88 2.29
N TYR A 97 -1.60 -6.44 2.92
CA TYR A 97 -1.59 -5.29 3.82
C TYR A 97 -2.48 -5.55 5.03
N SER A 98 -2.30 -4.72 6.05
CA SER A 98 -3.14 -4.65 7.24
C SER A 98 -3.65 -3.23 7.43
N VAL A 99 -4.87 -3.15 7.96
CA VAL A 99 -5.54 -1.90 8.31
C VAL A 99 -5.74 -1.91 9.82
N LYS A 100 -5.12 -0.97 10.50
CA LYS A 100 -5.22 -0.79 11.95
C LYS A 100 -5.94 0.51 12.26
N ILE A 101 -7.03 0.43 13.00
CA ILE A 101 -7.71 1.61 13.53
C ILE A 101 -7.25 1.81 14.98
N SER A 102 -6.80 3.03 15.29
CA SER A 102 -6.33 3.42 16.61
C SER A 102 -7.20 4.53 17.19
N ASN A 103 -7.99 4.19 18.20
CA ASN A 103 -8.81 5.15 18.93
C ASN A 103 -7.98 6.23 19.65
N GLN A 104 -6.87 5.82 20.27
CA GLN A 104 -6.04 6.72 21.09
C GLN A 104 -5.43 7.88 20.29
N THR A 105 -5.16 7.65 19.01
CA THR A 105 -4.54 8.63 18.11
C THR A 105 -5.52 9.19 17.09
N SER A 106 -6.74 8.66 17.02
CA SER A 106 -7.72 8.95 15.96
C SER A 106 -7.14 8.78 14.55
N GLU A 107 -6.35 7.71 14.36
CA GLU A 107 -5.67 7.41 13.09
C GLU A 107 -6.05 6.02 12.58
N ILE A 108 -6.26 5.92 11.26
CA ILE A 108 -6.27 4.68 10.49
C ILE A 108 -4.87 4.49 9.93
N ILE A 109 -4.27 3.34 10.18
CA ILE A 109 -2.89 3.01 9.80
C ILE A 109 -2.95 1.85 8.80
N PHE A 110 -2.52 2.12 7.58
CA PHE A 110 -2.27 1.10 6.58
C PHE A 110 -0.80 0.69 6.62
N GLU A 111 -0.55 -0.60 6.61
CA GLU A 111 0.79 -1.17 6.63
C GLU A 111 0.87 -2.33 5.64
N SER A 112 1.86 -2.26 4.76
CA SER A 112 2.16 -3.32 3.80
C SER A 112 3.03 -4.41 4.40
N GLU A 113 2.82 -5.66 3.98
CA GLU A 113 3.62 -6.79 4.41
C GLU A 113 4.89 -6.93 3.56
N GLY A 114 6.07 -6.84 4.18
CA GLY A 114 7.35 -7.16 3.52
C GLY A 114 8.56 -6.35 3.99
N ARG A 115 9.67 -6.45 3.24
CA ARG A 115 10.96 -5.78 3.56
C ARG A 115 10.97 -4.26 3.40
N HIS A 116 9.99 -3.71 2.68
CA HIS A 116 9.83 -2.26 2.48
C HIS A 116 8.45 -1.88 3.00
N GLU A 117 8.37 -1.66 4.31
CA GLU A 117 7.12 -1.32 5.00
C GLU A 117 6.65 0.07 4.56
N THR A 118 5.77 0.11 3.56
CA THR A 118 4.99 1.32 3.26
C THR A 118 3.93 1.44 4.33
N ARG A 119 3.99 2.55 5.09
CA ARG A 119 3.05 2.88 6.16
C ARG A 119 2.38 4.21 5.90
N VAL A 120 1.06 4.21 5.87
CA VAL A 120 0.24 5.42 5.69
C VAL A 120 -0.64 5.61 6.91
N LYS A 121 -0.72 6.84 7.38
CA LYS A 121 -1.59 7.23 8.48
C LYS A 121 -2.61 8.23 7.98
N VAL A 122 -3.88 7.90 8.13
CA VAL A 122 -4.99 8.77 7.77
C VAL A 122 -5.76 9.13 9.05
N PRO A 123 -5.83 10.41 9.44
CA PRO A 123 -6.62 10.82 10.58
C PRO A 123 -8.12 10.67 10.28
N TYR A 124 -8.91 10.33 11.29
CA TYR A 124 -10.38 10.34 11.20
C TYR A 124 -10.98 11.21 12.30
N VAL A 125 -12.23 11.62 12.10
CA VAL A 125 -12.98 12.44 13.06
C VAL A 125 -14.28 11.72 13.43
N ALA A 126 -14.45 11.46 14.71
CA ALA A 126 -15.70 10.99 15.32
C ALA A 126 -15.87 11.74 16.65
N LEU A 127 -16.97 12.49 16.79
CA LEU A 127 -17.19 13.36 17.95
C LEU A 127 -18.27 12.81 18.89
N ASN A 128 -19.23 12.06 18.36
CA ASN A 128 -20.43 11.61 19.09
C ASN A 128 -20.39 10.10 19.37
N THR A 129 -19.60 9.36 18.59
CA THR A 129 -19.46 7.92 18.64
C THR A 129 -18.01 7.54 18.90
N ASN A 130 -17.81 6.42 19.60
CA ASN A 130 -16.48 5.92 19.85
C ASN A 130 -16.06 4.97 18.71
N VAL A 131 -14.77 4.85 18.40
CA VAL A 131 -14.30 3.93 17.35
C VAL A 131 -13.49 2.82 17.99
N ALA A 132 -13.86 1.56 17.78
CA ALA A 132 -13.12 0.44 18.33
C ALA A 132 -11.75 0.32 17.66
N SER A 133 -10.70 0.18 18.47
CA SER A 133 -9.39 -0.17 17.95
C SER A 133 -9.40 -1.62 17.46
N GLY A 134 -8.91 -1.85 16.26
CA GLY A 134 -8.91 -3.16 15.62
C GLY A 134 -7.85 -3.25 14.53
N ILE A 135 -7.48 -4.47 14.16
CA ILE A 135 -6.59 -4.75 13.04
C ILE A 135 -7.32 -5.74 12.13
N VAL A 136 -7.41 -5.42 10.85
CA VAL A 136 -7.96 -6.30 9.83
C VAL A 136 -6.90 -6.53 8.76
N TYR A 137 -6.80 -7.75 8.28
CA TYR A 137 -5.82 -8.17 7.28
C TYR A 137 -6.50 -8.32 5.91
N SER A 138 -5.76 -8.00 4.86
CA SER A 138 -6.19 -8.12 3.45
C SER A 138 -6.65 -9.51 3.00
N ASN A 139 -6.40 -10.57 3.78
CA ASN A 139 -6.93 -11.91 3.50
C ASN A 139 -8.40 -12.09 3.92
N SER A 140 -9.01 -11.09 4.56
CA SER A 140 -10.44 -11.10 4.88
C SER A 140 -11.24 -10.69 3.65
N ASP A 141 -12.00 -11.64 3.09
CA ASP A 141 -12.75 -11.51 1.84
C ASP A 141 -13.89 -10.46 1.91
N ASN A 142 -14.18 -9.90 3.09
CA ASN A 142 -15.14 -8.82 3.25
C ASN A 142 -14.77 -7.92 4.43
N PHE A 143 -14.37 -6.69 4.13
CA PHE A 143 -14.24 -5.65 5.15
C PHE A 143 -15.61 -5.03 5.41
N ARG A 144 -16.04 -4.95 6.67
CA ARG A 144 -17.26 -4.20 7.02
C ARG A 144 -16.98 -3.23 8.14
N LEU A 145 -17.46 -2.01 7.93
CA LEU A 145 -17.53 -1.00 8.95
C LEU A 145 -18.96 -0.99 9.46
N TYR A 146 -19.17 -1.15 10.76
CA TYR A 146 -20.50 -1.14 11.33
C TYR A 146 -20.58 -0.41 12.66
N TYR A 147 -21.73 0.23 12.90
CA TYR A 147 -22.05 0.86 14.18
C TYR A 147 -22.89 -0.09 15.05
N ASP A 148 -22.42 -0.28 16.28
CA ASP A 148 -23.07 -1.08 17.32
C ASP A 148 -23.72 -0.15 18.35
N GLN A 149 -25.05 -0.23 18.49
CA GLN A 149 -25.82 0.60 19.40
C GLN A 149 -25.59 0.25 20.88
N ASP A 150 -25.35 -1.02 21.21
CA ASP A 150 -25.23 -1.49 22.59
C ASP A 150 -23.93 -0.97 23.24
N SER A 151 -22.87 -0.88 22.44
CA SER A 151 -21.57 -0.35 22.85
C SER A 151 -21.33 1.12 22.46
N ASN A 152 -22.20 1.71 21.63
CA ASN A 152 -22.03 3.03 21.01
C ASN A 152 -20.66 3.16 20.32
N MET A 153 -20.23 2.09 19.62
CA MET A 153 -18.94 2.03 18.94
C MET A 153 -19.07 1.69 17.46
N ILE A 154 -18.25 2.33 16.64
CA ILE A 154 -17.99 1.93 15.26
C ILE A 154 -16.88 0.87 15.27
N ARG A 155 -17.09 -0.25 14.59
CA ARG A 155 -16.19 -1.41 14.54
C ARG A 155 -15.88 -1.76 13.10
N ILE A 156 -14.72 -2.40 12.90
CA ILE A 156 -14.30 -2.98 11.63
C ILE A 156 -14.11 -4.49 11.79
N ASP A 157 -14.64 -5.27 10.84
CA ASP A 157 -14.42 -6.73 10.69
C ASP A 157 -13.88 -7.09 9.30
#